data_AF-A0A2N1RMH6-F1
#
_entry.id   AF-A0A2N1RMH6-F1
#
_cell.length_a   1.000
_cell.length_b   1.000
_cell.length_c   1.000
_cell.angle_alpha   90.00
_cell.angle_beta   90.00
_cell.angle_gamma   90.00
#
_symmetry.space_group_name_H-M   'P 1'
#
loop_
_entity.id
_entity.type
_entity.pdbx_description
1 polymer ?
#
loop_
_entity_poly.entity_id
_entity_poly.type
_entity_poly.pdbx_seq_one_letter_code
_entity_poly.pdbx_strand_id
1 'polypeptide(L)'
;MKLKFTGKLILDSVEIINGIKVIRFASFLKEDYIERLVKISIKNGSAVTIYFSSNSFGTATWMKGKGFVESHRWEVEDDLKDISYLAKHYPALLENGMVSEDYAFDKIVSDVLMNMIDPGLSSDIYKVLKSSEEEIVLNWDEIISRNKKLSNDFIDDLISKYEGEKIHEDISKREPDKPAVKKIKKNKVKKEKIITKTGRYINSVFRYLMSKYNRIKLILINHKAHYINKNIKAGRENSGDDKDIQNYIDRAKKLSKKIRKF
;
A
#
# COMPACT_ATOMS: atom_id res chain seq x y z
N MET A 1 14.92 0.19 3.15
CA MET A 1 15.29 -0.85 2.16
C MET A 1 14.07 -1.12 1.29
N LYS A 2 14.23 -1.25 -0.04
CA LYS A 2 13.11 -1.45 -0.98
C LYS A 2 12.96 -2.94 -1.26
N LEU A 3 12.04 -3.60 -0.55
CA LEU A 3 11.73 -5.02 -0.75
C LEU A 3 11.00 -5.18 -2.09
N LYS A 4 11.53 -6.06 -2.95
CA LYS A 4 10.93 -6.32 -4.26
C LYS A 4 9.89 -7.42 -4.17
N PHE A 5 10.23 -8.57 -3.61
CA PHE A 5 9.28 -9.67 -3.47
C PHE A 5 9.43 -10.26 -2.07
N THR A 6 8.33 -10.37 -1.34
CA THR A 6 8.34 -11.05 -0.03
C THR A 6 7.63 -12.39 -0.08
N GLY A 7 6.55 -12.54 -0.88
CA GLY A 7 5.73 -13.75 -0.94
C GLY A 7 4.98 -14.09 0.36
N LYS A 8 5.45 -13.61 1.52
CA LYS A 8 4.83 -13.70 2.84
C LYS A 8 4.51 -12.32 3.40
N LEU A 9 3.46 -12.26 4.23
CA LEU A 9 3.07 -11.05 4.96
C LEU A 9 4.03 -10.81 6.11
N ILE A 10 4.76 -9.70 6.02
CA ILE A 10 5.62 -9.17 7.08
C ILE A 10 4.89 -8.05 7.82
N LEU A 11 5.31 -7.76 9.05
CA LEU A 11 4.90 -6.56 9.76
C LEU A 11 5.44 -5.33 9.00
N ASP A 12 4.53 -4.53 8.46
CA ASP A 12 4.86 -3.37 7.62
C ASP A 12 4.82 -2.06 8.43
N SER A 13 3.75 -1.84 9.20
CA SER A 13 3.65 -0.64 10.05
C SER A 13 2.80 -0.86 11.30
N VAL A 14 3.09 -0.03 12.32
CA VAL A 14 2.29 0.11 13.53
C VAL A 14 2.10 1.60 13.77
N GLU A 15 0.86 2.06 13.78
CA GLU A 15 0.49 3.47 13.86
C GLU A 15 -0.60 3.69 14.91
N ILE A 16 -0.70 4.89 15.47
CA ILE A 16 -1.80 5.29 16.33
C ILE A 16 -2.54 6.45 15.66
N ILE A 17 -3.80 6.22 15.30
CA ILE A 17 -4.64 7.18 14.57
C ILE A 17 -5.87 7.46 15.44
N ASN A 18 -6.01 8.70 15.94
CA ASN A 18 -7.13 9.11 16.80
C ASN A 18 -7.35 8.19 18.01
N GLY A 19 -6.28 7.72 18.65
CA GLY A 19 -6.34 6.79 19.78
C GLY A 19 -6.63 5.33 19.42
N ILE A 20 -6.77 5.01 18.13
CA ILE A 20 -6.90 3.64 17.62
C ILE A 20 -5.52 3.16 17.18
N LYS A 21 -5.09 2.02 17.70
CA LYS A 21 -3.84 1.37 17.27
C LYS A 21 -4.10 0.58 16.00
N VAL A 22 -3.33 0.84 14.96
CA VAL A 22 -3.46 0.21 13.64
C VAL A 22 -2.20 -0.58 13.36
N ILE A 23 -2.36 -1.88 13.14
CA ILE A 23 -1.27 -2.79 12.77
C ILE A 23 -1.47 -3.20 11.32
N ARG A 24 -0.42 -3.11 10.52
CA ARG A 24 -0.44 -3.46 9.12
C ARG A 24 0.58 -4.55 8.82
N PHE A 25 0.12 -5.61 8.17
CA PHE A 25 0.97 -6.64 7.58
C PHE A 25 0.79 -6.64 6.07
N ALA A 26 1.88 -6.71 5.32
CA ALA A 26 1.85 -6.66 3.87
C ALA A 26 2.83 -7.66 3.25
N SER A 27 2.44 -8.26 2.13
CA SER A 27 3.34 -8.93 1.20
C SER A 27 3.46 -8.10 -0.07
N PHE A 28 4.60 -8.19 -0.74
CA PHE A 28 4.89 -7.39 -1.92
C PHE A 28 5.23 -8.30 -3.10
N LEU A 29 4.65 -8.02 -4.27
CA LEU A 29 4.96 -8.71 -5.52
C LEU A 29 6.18 -8.07 -6.22
N LYS A 30 6.23 -6.74 -6.17
CA LYS A 30 7.31 -5.90 -6.65
C LYS A 30 7.39 -4.68 -5.74
N GLU A 31 8.44 -3.90 -5.91
CA GLU A 31 8.58 -2.61 -5.22
C GLU A 31 7.32 -1.75 -5.40
N ASP A 32 6.81 -1.21 -4.29
CA ASP A 32 5.59 -0.40 -4.22
C ASP A 32 4.30 -1.10 -4.69
N TYR A 33 4.28 -2.43 -4.80
CA TYR A 33 3.09 -3.20 -5.16
C TYR A 33 2.75 -4.23 -4.08
N ILE A 34 1.70 -3.93 -3.32
CA ILE A 34 1.15 -4.81 -2.30
C ILE A 34 0.41 -5.95 -2.99
N GLU A 35 0.82 -7.17 -2.69
CA GLU A 35 0.20 -8.40 -3.17
C GLU A 35 -0.89 -8.88 -2.22
N ARG A 36 -0.60 -8.85 -0.91
CA ARG A 36 -1.57 -9.16 0.15
C ARG A 36 -1.42 -8.19 1.29
N LEU A 37 -2.52 -7.93 1.97
CA LEU A 37 -2.58 -7.00 3.09
C LEU A 37 -3.59 -7.47 4.11
N VAL A 38 -3.19 -7.40 5.38
CA VAL A 38 -4.13 -7.38 6.50
C VAL A 38 -3.84 -6.16 7.36
N LYS A 39 -4.90 -5.41 7.66
CA LYS A 39 -4.86 -4.21 8.51
C LYS A 39 -5.84 -4.39 9.66
N ILE A 40 -5.31 -4.35 10.88
CA ILE A 40 -6.07 -4.58 12.11
C ILE A 40 -6.15 -3.26 12.87
N SER A 41 -7.37 -2.79 13.10
CA SER A 41 -7.66 -1.63 13.94
C SER A 41 -8.05 -2.11 15.33
N ILE A 42 -7.36 -1.61 16.36
CA ILE A 42 -7.49 -2.04 17.75
C ILE A 42 -7.90 -0.86 18.60
N LYS A 43 -8.93 -1.08 19.43
CA LYS A 43 -9.41 -0.11 20.41
C LYS A 43 -9.64 -0.85 21.73
N ASN A 44 -9.10 -0.31 22.83
CA ASN A 44 -9.22 -0.90 24.17
C ASN A 44 -8.76 -2.37 24.25
N GLY A 45 -7.70 -2.74 23.54
CA GLY A 45 -7.16 -4.12 23.55
C GLY A 45 -7.87 -5.10 22.61
N SER A 46 -8.99 -4.71 22.00
CA SER A 46 -9.79 -5.56 21.12
C SER A 46 -9.73 -5.10 19.66
N ALA A 47 -9.73 -6.05 18.72
CA ALA A 47 -9.88 -5.74 17.31
C ALA A 47 -11.30 -5.21 17.04
N VAL A 48 -11.40 -4.01 16.46
CA VAL A 48 -12.68 -3.38 16.09
C VAL A 48 -12.99 -3.52 14.60
N THR A 49 -11.94 -3.55 13.77
CA THR A 49 -12.06 -3.69 12.32
C THR A 49 -10.85 -4.41 11.78
N ILE A 50 -11.06 -5.34 10.86
CA ILE A 50 -9.99 -6.03 10.15
C ILE A 50 -10.25 -5.91 8.66
N TYR A 51 -9.31 -5.33 7.94
CA TYR A 51 -9.35 -5.19 6.49
C TYR A 51 -8.38 -6.18 5.85
N PHE A 52 -8.86 -6.91 4.85
CA PHE A 52 -8.11 -7.85 4.05
C PHE A 52 -8.08 -7.38 2.61
N SER A 53 -6.93 -7.56 1.96
CA SER A 53 -6.81 -7.43 0.51
C SER A 53 -5.90 -8.54 -0.01
N SER A 54 -6.41 -9.26 -1.01
CA SER A 54 -5.71 -10.28 -1.77
C SER A 54 -5.69 -9.84 -3.22
N ASN A 55 -4.51 -9.77 -3.84
CA ASN A 55 -4.39 -9.46 -5.27
C ASN A 55 -5.08 -10.47 -6.19
N SER A 56 -5.32 -11.69 -5.72
CA SER A 56 -5.98 -12.74 -6.51
C SER A 56 -7.49 -12.73 -6.38
N PHE A 57 -8.03 -12.35 -5.22
CA PHE A 57 -9.44 -12.61 -4.92
C PHE A 57 -10.28 -11.38 -4.63
N GLY A 58 -9.71 -10.30 -4.09
CA GLY A 58 -10.46 -9.08 -3.77
C GLY A 58 -10.11 -8.46 -2.43
N THR A 59 -11.08 -7.78 -1.82
CA THR A 59 -10.98 -7.12 -0.52
C THR A 59 -12.15 -7.49 0.39
N ALA A 60 -11.92 -7.51 1.69
CA ALA A 60 -12.95 -7.78 2.68
C ALA A 60 -12.73 -6.95 3.95
N THR A 61 -13.79 -6.41 4.51
CA THR A 61 -13.78 -5.65 5.76
C THR A 61 -14.68 -6.35 6.77
N TRP A 62 -14.06 -6.89 7.82
CA TRP A 62 -14.75 -7.39 9.00
C TRP A 62 -14.85 -6.30 10.07
N MET A 63 -16.00 -6.21 10.74
CA MET A 63 -16.24 -5.28 11.84
C MET A 63 -16.83 -6.01 13.04
N LYS A 64 -16.29 -5.72 14.24
CA LYS A 64 -16.76 -6.31 15.49
C LYS A 64 -18.28 -6.11 15.66
N GLY A 65 -19.00 -7.19 15.95
CA GLY A 65 -20.45 -7.20 16.14
C GLY A 65 -21.28 -7.08 14.87
N LYS A 66 -20.66 -7.00 13.67
CA LYS A 66 -21.38 -6.95 12.39
C LYS A 66 -20.96 -8.01 11.38
N GLY A 67 -19.84 -8.69 11.58
CA GLY A 67 -19.32 -9.62 10.57
C GLY A 67 -18.67 -8.89 9.39
N PHE A 68 -18.80 -9.44 8.18
CA PHE A 68 -18.24 -8.85 6.97
C PHE A 68 -19.20 -7.82 6.38
N VAL A 69 -18.85 -6.55 6.49
CA VAL A 69 -19.73 -5.45 6.05
C VAL A 69 -19.48 -4.98 4.63
N GLU A 70 -18.26 -5.18 4.13
CA GLU A 70 -17.87 -4.78 2.77
C GLU A 70 -16.90 -5.82 2.22
N SER A 71 -17.39 -6.66 1.31
CA SER A 71 -16.58 -7.68 0.64
C SER A 71 -16.75 -7.52 -0.85
N HIS A 72 -15.63 -7.38 -1.55
CA HIS A 72 -15.62 -7.20 -3.00
C HIS A 72 -14.61 -8.14 -3.64
N ARG A 73 -14.98 -8.83 -4.71
CA ARG A 73 -14.01 -9.50 -5.59
C ARG A 73 -13.43 -8.51 -6.60
N TRP A 74 -12.27 -8.85 -7.17
CA TRP A 74 -11.80 -8.15 -8.36
C TRP A 74 -12.69 -8.47 -9.54
N GLU A 75 -12.94 -7.47 -10.37
CA GLU A 75 -13.69 -7.62 -11.62
C GLU A 75 -12.91 -8.54 -12.56
N VAL A 76 -13.62 -9.50 -13.15
CA VAL A 76 -13.11 -10.37 -14.23
C VAL A 76 -13.75 -9.96 -15.55
N GLU A 77 -13.06 -10.20 -16.67
CA GLU A 77 -13.58 -9.82 -18.00
C GLU A 77 -14.96 -10.43 -18.29
N ASP A 78 -15.27 -11.59 -17.72
CA ASP A 78 -16.57 -12.25 -17.85
C ASP A 78 -17.74 -11.51 -17.15
N ASP A 79 -17.45 -10.56 -16.25
CA ASP A 79 -18.45 -9.71 -15.59
C ASP A 79 -18.87 -8.50 -16.45
N LEU A 80 -18.26 -8.34 -17.63
CA LEU A 80 -18.66 -7.32 -18.61
C LEU A 80 -20.04 -7.66 -19.18
N LYS A 81 -21.05 -6.86 -18.84
CA LYS A 81 -22.35 -6.94 -19.52
C LYS A 81 -22.22 -6.45 -20.95
N ASP A 82 -22.78 -7.21 -21.90
CA ASP A 82 -22.92 -6.78 -23.28
C ASP A 82 -23.67 -5.45 -23.36
N ILE A 83 -23.09 -4.50 -24.11
CA ILE A 83 -23.60 -3.15 -24.25
C ILE A 83 -24.92 -3.22 -25.04
N SER A 84 -26.06 -2.99 -24.38
CA SER A 84 -27.32 -2.78 -25.10
C SER A 84 -27.15 -1.61 -26.08
N TYR A 85 -27.79 -1.64 -27.24
CA TYR A 85 -27.59 -0.66 -28.33
C TYR A 85 -27.76 0.81 -27.91
N LEU A 86 -28.48 1.06 -26.80
CA LEU A 86 -28.69 2.38 -26.19
C LEU A 86 -27.50 2.90 -25.34
N ALA A 87 -26.55 2.04 -24.95
CA ALA A 87 -25.42 2.37 -24.07
C ALA A 87 -24.10 2.64 -24.82
N LYS A 88 -24.15 2.83 -26.15
CA LYS A 88 -22.98 3.08 -27.03
C LYS A 88 -22.03 4.21 -26.60
N HIS A 89 -22.43 5.08 -25.67
CA HIS A 89 -21.62 6.20 -25.17
C HIS A 89 -20.96 5.96 -23.80
N TYR A 90 -21.22 4.82 -23.15
CA TYR A 90 -20.63 4.49 -21.85
C TYR A 90 -19.77 3.23 -21.98
N PRO A 91 -18.44 3.33 -21.85
CA PRO A 91 -17.56 2.16 -21.84
C PRO A 91 -17.84 1.36 -20.57
N ALA A 92 -18.58 0.25 -20.70
CA ALA A 92 -18.91 -0.74 -19.68
C ALA A 92 -19.47 -0.19 -18.33
N LEU A 93 -20.74 -0.48 -18.05
CA LEU A 93 -21.26 -0.40 -16.68
C LEU A 93 -20.86 -1.68 -15.94
N LEU A 94 -19.85 -1.60 -15.08
CA LEU A 94 -19.39 -2.72 -14.25
C LEU A 94 -20.25 -2.76 -12.99
N GLU A 95 -21.20 -3.69 -12.95
CA GLU A 95 -22.36 -3.55 -12.07
C GLU A 95 -22.17 -4.15 -10.67
N ASN A 96 -21.33 -5.18 -10.43
CA ASN A 96 -21.24 -5.78 -9.09
C ASN A 96 -19.90 -6.47 -8.80
N GLY A 97 -19.11 -5.87 -7.90
CA GLY A 97 -17.98 -6.53 -7.24
C GLY A 97 -18.34 -7.16 -5.89
N MET A 98 -19.52 -6.88 -5.32
CA MET A 98 -19.89 -7.31 -3.97
C MET A 98 -20.06 -8.83 -3.89
N VAL A 99 -19.50 -9.45 -2.84
CA VAL A 99 -19.52 -10.91 -2.63
C VAL A 99 -20.06 -11.26 -1.25
N SER A 100 -20.48 -12.51 -1.09
CA SER A 100 -20.96 -13.04 0.20
C SER A 100 -19.85 -13.10 1.24
N GLU A 101 -20.26 -13.19 2.51
CA GLU A 101 -19.34 -13.42 3.63
C GLU A 101 -18.56 -14.73 3.45
N ASP A 102 -19.21 -15.79 2.99
CA ASP A 102 -18.57 -17.09 2.73
C ASP A 102 -17.44 -16.96 1.70
N TYR A 103 -17.66 -16.23 0.59
CA TYR A 103 -16.62 -15.99 -0.40
C TYR A 103 -15.46 -15.19 0.22
N ALA A 104 -15.77 -14.16 0.99
CA ALA A 104 -14.76 -13.35 1.65
C ALA A 104 -13.89 -14.21 2.58
N PHE A 105 -14.52 -15.11 3.32
CA PHE A 105 -13.84 -16.00 4.25
C PHE A 105 -12.99 -17.07 3.53
N ASP A 106 -13.59 -17.79 2.59
CA ASP A 106 -12.97 -18.94 1.92
C ASP A 106 -11.89 -18.55 0.93
N LYS A 107 -12.02 -17.39 0.28
CA LYS A 107 -11.09 -16.95 -0.77
C LYS A 107 -10.15 -15.86 -0.27
N ILE A 108 -10.71 -14.73 0.18
CA ILE A 108 -9.92 -13.54 0.48
C ILE A 108 -9.14 -13.73 1.79
N VAL A 109 -9.85 -14.05 2.89
CA VAL A 109 -9.24 -14.24 4.20
C VAL A 109 -8.29 -15.42 4.19
N SER A 110 -8.71 -16.56 3.61
CA SER A 110 -7.85 -17.75 3.52
C SER A 110 -6.53 -17.46 2.81
N ASP A 111 -6.56 -16.82 1.63
CA ASP A 111 -5.33 -16.48 0.89
C ASP A 111 -4.41 -15.54 1.68
N VAL A 112 -4.97 -14.55 2.37
CA VAL A 112 -4.17 -13.63 3.20
C VAL A 112 -3.57 -14.38 4.39
N LEU A 113 -4.38 -15.07 5.20
CA LEU A 113 -3.90 -15.69 6.44
C LEU A 113 -2.94 -16.88 6.22
N MET A 114 -3.10 -17.65 5.13
CA MET A 114 -2.17 -18.73 4.77
C MET A 114 -0.76 -18.23 4.42
N ASN A 115 -0.64 -16.95 4.08
CA ASN A 115 0.62 -16.32 3.70
C ASN A 115 1.23 -15.45 4.80
N MET A 116 0.71 -15.48 6.02
CA MET A 116 1.41 -14.88 7.16
C MET A 116 2.62 -15.68 7.58
N ILE A 117 3.64 -14.98 8.07
CA ILE A 117 4.86 -15.60 8.62
C ILE A 117 4.58 -16.25 9.97
N ASP A 118 3.64 -15.69 10.74
CA ASP A 118 3.27 -16.17 12.07
C ASP A 118 1.93 -16.95 12.00
N PRO A 119 1.97 -18.30 12.01
CA PRO A 119 0.77 -19.12 11.98
C PRO A 119 -0.09 -18.96 13.23
N GLY A 120 0.53 -18.61 14.37
CA GLY A 120 -0.17 -18.36 15.62
C GLY A 120 -1.08 -17.14 15.49
N LEU A 121 -0.54 -16.04 14.95
CA LEU A 121 -1.34 -14.85 14.67
C LEU A 121 -2.45 -15.11 13.64
N SER A 122 -2.19 -15.90 12.59
CA SER A 122 -3.24 -16.32 11.65
C SER A 122 -4.38 -17.05 12.36
N SER A 123 -4.04 -17.97 13.26
CA SER A 123 -5.04 -18.70 14.05
C SER A 123 -5.82 -17.76 14.98
N ASP A 124 -5.16 -16.79 15.60
CA ASP A 124 -5.82 -15.85 16.51
C ASP A 124 -6.75 -14.90 15.76
N ILE A 125 -6.33 -14.39 14.59
CA ILE A 125 -7.21 -13.61 13.71
C ILE A 125 -8.41 -14.46 13.29
N TYR A 126 -8.21 -15.71 12.91
CA TYR A 126 -9.29 -16.61 12.52
C TYR A 126 -10.33 -16.81 13.65
N LYS A 127 -9.87 -16.94 14.91
CA LYS A 127 -10.76 -16.99 16.08
C LYS A 127 -11.56 -15.69 16.24
N VAL A 128 -10.92 -14.54 16.09
CA VAL A 128 -11.58 -13.21 16.14
C VAL A 128 -12.67 -13.08 15.08
N LEU A 129 -12.41 -13.57 13.86
CA LEU A 129 -13.41 -13.50 12.78
C LEU A 129 -14.62 -14.40 13.05
N LYS A 130 -14.43 -15.55 13.71
CA LYS A 130 -15.49 -16.51 14.02
C LYS A 130 -16.28 -16.21 15.30
N SER A 131 -15.73 -15.43 16.22
CA SER A 131 -16.44 -15.05 17.44
C SER A 131 -17.52 -14.01 17.12
N SER A 132 -18.79 -14.41 17.18
CA SER A 132 -19.94 -13.50 17.00
C SER A 132 -20.21 -12.64 18.24
N GLU A 133 -19.84 -13.11 19.44
CA GLU A 133 -20.30 -12.51 20.71
C GLU A 133 -19.19 -12.28 21.75
N GLU A 134 -18.11 -13.07 21.73
CA GLU A 134 -17.05 -12.97 22.75
C GLU A 134 -16.00 -11.89 22.41
N GLU A 135 -15.66 -11.07 23.40
CA GLU A 135 -14.56 -10.13 23.31
C GLU A 135 -13.22 -10.88 23.45
N ILE A 136 -12.62 -11.23 22.32
CA ILE A 136 -11.26 -11.77 22.28
C ILE A 136 -10.27 -10.62 22.48
N VAL A 137 -9.75 -10.52 23.70
CA VAL A 137 -8.64 -9.62 24.05
C VAL A 137 -7.33 -10.35 23.81
N LEU A 138 -6.51 -9.80 22.91
CA LEU A 138 -5.18 -10.34 22.61
C LEU A 138 -4.09 -9.43 23.19
N ASN A 139 -2.97 -10.04 23.57
CA ASN A 139 -1.77 -9.28 23.95
C ASN A 139 -1.07 -8.73 22.71
N TRP A 140 -1.58 -7.62 22.18
CA TRP A 140 -1.10 -7.02 20.93
C TRP A 140 0.36 -6.57 21.00
N ASP A 141 0.88 -6.17 22.17
CA ASP A 141 2.27 -5.74 22.29
C ASP A 141 3.25 -6.91 22.14
N GLU A 142 2.89 -8.07 22.71
CA GLU A 142 3.64 -9.31 22.53
C GLU A 142 3.58 -9.79 21.08
N ILE A 143 2.38 -9.79 20.47
CA ILE A 143 2.18 -10.17 19.07
C ILE A 143 3.03 -9.29 18.14
N ILE A 144 3.03 -7.97 18.34
CA ILE A 144 3.83 -7.04 17.54
C ILE A 144 5.31 -7.31 17.71
N SER A 145 5.78 -7.51 18.94
CA SER A 145 7.19 -7.76 19.24
C SER A 145 7.68 -9.06 18.58
N ARG A 146 6.88 -10.13 18.69
CA ARG A 146 7.14 -11.42 18.03
C ARG A 146 7.19 -11.27 16.51
N ASN A 147 6.19 -10.62 15.92
CA ASN A 147 6.09 -10.47 14.47
C ASN A 147 7.15 -9.53 13.90
N LYS A 148 7.59 -8.52 14.66
CA LYS A 148 8.72 -7.67 14.28
C LYS A 148 10.00 -8.48 14.15
N LYS A 149 10.27 -9.36 15.12
CA LYS A 149 11.41 -10.27 15.07
C LYS A 149 11.32 -11.21 13.85
N LEU A 150 10.21 -11.92 13.70
CA LEU A 150 9.99 -12.83 12.58
C LEU A 150 10.12 -12.16 11.22
N SER A 151 9.63 -10.92 11.09
CA SER A 151 9.74 -10.15 9.85
C SER A 151 11.18 -9.78 9.53
N ASN A 152 11.97 -9.36 10.54
CA ASN A 152 13.39 -9.06 10.36
C ASN A 152 14.17 -10.31 9.99
N ASP A 153 13.99 -11.41 10.73
CA ASP A 153 14.67 -12.69 10.45
C ASP A 153 14.37 -13.17 9.01
N PHE A 154 13.12 -13.03 8.57
CA PHE A 154 12.71 -13.36 7.20
C PHE A 154 13.33 -12.44 6.14
N ILE A 155 13.39 -11.14 6.41
CA ILE A 155 14.01 -10.17 5.50
C ILE A 155 15.52 -10.43 5.37
N ASP A 156 16.20 -10.72 6.48
CA ASP A 156 17.63 -11.01 6.48
C ASP A 156 17.95 -12.30 5.71
N ASP A 157 17.14 -13.36 5.88
CA ASP A 157 17.22 -14.59 5.07
C ASP A 157 17.03 -14.29 3.58
N LEU A 158 16.02 -13.49 3.21
CA LEU A 158 15.81 -13.07 1.82
C LEU A 158 17.01 -12.32 1.25
N ILE A 159 17.57 -11.35 1.98
CA ILE A 159 18.75 -10.60 1.53
C ILE A 159 19.92 -11.54 1.29
N SER A 160 20.20 -12.44 2.24
CA SER A 160 21.32 -13.37 2.16
C SER A 160 21.24 -14.27 0.92
N LYS A 161 20.05 -14.76 0.58
CA LYS A 161 19.79 -15.56 -0.63
C LYS A 161 20.03 -14.74 -1.90
N TYR A 162 19.51 -13.52 -1.97
CA TYR A 162 19.71 -12.65 -3.13
C TYR A 162 21.17 -12.22 -3.34
N GLU A 163 21.93 -12.03 -2.25
CA GLU A 163 23.35 -11.70 -2.34
C GLU A 163 24.19 -12.91 -2.76
N GLY A 164 23.89 -14.11 -2.24
CA GLY A 164 24.52 -15.36 -2.67
C GLY A 164 24.31 -15.66 -4.15
N GLU A 165 23.10 -15.45 -4.67
CA GLU A 165 22.79 -15.65 -6.10
C GLU A 165 23.57 -14.69 -7.02
N LYS A 166 23.72 -13.42 -6.63
CA LYS A 166 24.53 -12.46 -7.39
C LYS A 166 26.00 -12.86 -7.45
N ILE A 167 26.54 -13.38 -6.35
CA ILE A 167 27.93 -13.85 -6.30
C ILE A 167 28.12 -15.05 -7.25
N HIS A 168 27.18 -15.99 -7.30
CA HIS A 168 27.22 -17.11 -8.25
C HIS A 168 27.05 -16.70 -9.72
N GLU A 169 26.22 -15.69 -10.03
CA GLU A 169 26.12 -15.12 -11.37
C GLU A 169 27.40 -14.41 -11.83
N ASP A 170 28.11 -13.74 -10.93
CA ASP A 170 29.36 -13.05 -11.26
C ASP A 170 30.55 -14.02 -11.37
N ILE A 171 30.54 -15.12 -10.61
CA ILE A 171 31.57 -16.17 -10.70
C ILE A 171 31.36 -17.04 -11.95
N SER A 172 30.12 -17.43 -12.28
CA SER A 172 29.83 -18.25 -13.48
C SER A 172 30.08 -17.52 -14.81
N LYS A 173 30.17 -16.18 -14.80
CA LYS A 173 30.56 -15.36 -15.95
C LYS A 173 32.08 -15.12 -16.05
N ARG A 174 32.87 -15.51 -15.05
CA ARG A 174 34.34 -15.54 -15.17
C ARG A 174 34.72 -16.83 -15.90
N GLU A 175 34.87 -16.74 -17.22
CA GLU A 175 35.60 -17.77 -17.97
C GLU A 175 36.98 -17.95 -17.29
N PRO A 176 37.46 -19.19 -17.09
CA PRO A 176 38.82 -19.42 -16.61
C PRO A 176 39.78 -18.72 -17.58
N ASP A 177 40.71 -17.93 -17.04
CA ASP A 177 41.68 -17.14 -17.79
C ASP A 177 42.41 -18.02 -18.82
N LYS A 178 41.88 -18.03 -20.05
CA LYS A 178 42.60 -18.55 -21.20
C LYS A 178 43.67 -17.51 -21.53
N PRO A 179 44.96 -17.87 -21.55
CA PRO A 179 45.98 -16.95 -21.99
C PRO A 179 45.82 -16.80 -23.50
N ALA A 180 45.22 -15.72 -23.99
CA ALA A 180 45.34 -15.43 -25.40
C ALA A 180 44.96 -14.01 -25.84
N VAL A 181 45.97 -13.37 -26.43
CA VAL A 181 45.94 -12.85 -27.80
C VAL A 181 44.92 -11.76 -28.13
N LYS A 182 45.50 -10.58 -28.43
CA LYS A 182 44.93 -9.44 -29.15
C LYS A 182 43.79 -9.82 -30.11
N LYS A 183 42.54 -9.57 -29.70
CA LYS A 183 41.41 -9.36 -30.62
C LYS A 183 40.68 -8.06 -30.27
N ILE A 184 41.25 -6.96 -30.75
CA ILE A 184 40.59 -5.66 -30.86
C ILE A 184 39.58 -5.77 -32.00
N LYS A 185 38.26 -5.66 -31.70
CA LYS A 185 37.21 -5.03 -32.55
C LYS A 185 35.74 -5.30 -32.15
N LYS A 186 35.41 -6.05 -31.09
CA LYS A 186 33.99 -6.32 -30.72
C LYS A 186 33.38 -5.50 -29.56
N ASN A 187 34.12 -4.58 -28.94
CA ASN A 187 33.65 -3.89 -27.73
C ASN A 187 32.76 -2.65 -27.91
N LYS A 188 32.50 -2.18 -29.15
CA LYS A 188 31.71 -0.96 -29.37
C LYS A 188 30.19 -1.18 -29.22
N VAL A 189 29.67 -2.32 -29.70
CA VAL A 189 28.22 -2.64 -29.69
C VAL A 189 27.69 -3.00 -28.29
N LYS A 190 28.50 -3.59 -27.42
CA LYS A 190 28.10 -3.91 -26.03
C LYS A 190 27.99 -2.64 -25.15
N LYS A 191 28.81 -1.61 -25.38
CA LYS A 191 28.75 -0.35 -24.61
C LYS A 191 27.46 0.44 -24.90
N GLU A 192 27.00 0.49 -26.14
CA GLU A 192 25.77 1.20 -26.52
C GLU A 192 24.48 0.56 -25.95
N LYS A 193 24.43 -0.78 -25.81
CA LYS A 193 23.31 -1.48 -25.15
C LYS A 193 23.25 -1.28 -23.64
N ILE A 194 24.38 -1.01 -22.98
CA ILE A 194 24.41 -0.74 -21.54
C ILE A 194 23.93 0.69 -21.25
N ILE A 195 24.36 1.67 -22.06
CA ILE A 195 23.97 3.09 -21.94
C ILE A 195 22.44 3.28 -22.14
N THR A 196 21.83 2.49 -23.02
CA THR A 196 20.38 2.56 -23.27
C THR A 196 19.53 1.94 -22.14
N LYS A 197 20.05 0.96 -21.39
CA LYS A 197 19.35 0.40 -20.21
C LYS A 197 19.40 1.34 -19.01
N THR A 198 20.54 1.98 -18.74
CA THR A 198 20.66 2.97 -17.65
C THR A 198 19.83 4.23 -17.90
N GLY A 199 19.74 4.70 -19.16
CA GLY A 199 18.88 5.84 -19.51
C GLY A 199 17.38 5.59 -19.26
N ARG A 200 16.89 4.37 -19.53
CA ARG A 200 15.49 3.99 -19.24
C ARG A 200 15.20 3.96 -17.74
N TYR A 201 16.14 3.45 -16.95
CA TYR A 201 16.02 3.41 -15.49
C TYR A 201 15.97 4.81 -14.86
N ILE A 202 16.86 5.72 -15.28
CA ILE A 202 16.88 7.12 -14.81
C ILE A 202 15.55 7.82 -15.14
N ASN A 203 15.01 7.61 -16.34
CA ASN A 203 13.74 8.21 -16.74
C ASN A 203 12.55 7.66 -15.93
N SER A 204 12.53 6.36 -15.60
CA SER A 204 11.49 5.80 -14.72
C SER A 204 11.55 6.35 -13.30
N VAL A 205 12.76 6.53 -12.73
CA VAL A 205 12.95 7.12 -11.40
C VAL A 205 12.52 8.59 -11.41
N PHE A 206 12.86 9.35 -12.45
CA PHE A 206 12.45 10.75 -12.58
C PHE A 206 10.92 10.91 -12.64
N ARG A 207 10.23 10.09 -13.46
CA ARG A 207 8.75 10.11 -13.55
C ARG A 207 8.10 9.78 -12.21
N TYR A 208 8.65 8.82 -11.47
CA TYR A 208 8.17 8.47 -10.13
C TYR A 208 8.32 9.60 -9.13
N LEU A 209 9.50 10.24 -9.09
CA LEU A 209 9.75 11.39 -8.21
C LEU A 209 8.83 12.56 -8.54
N MET A 210 8.59 12.83 -9.82
CA MET A 210 7.63 13.85 -10.25
C MET A 210 6.19 13.52 -9.84
N SER A 211 5.78 12.25 -9.89
CA SER A 211 4.47 11.81 -9.41
C SER A 211 4.31 12.01 -7.90
N LYS A 212 5.31 11.64 -7.09
CA LYS A 212 5.31 11.88 -5.63
C LYS A 212 5.30 13.37 -5.30
N TYR A 213 6.11 14.17 -5.99
CA TYR A 213 6.12 15.62 -5.84
C TYR A 213 4.75 16.24 -6.14
N ASN A 214 4.10 15.82 -7.23
CA ASN A 214 2.76 16.29 -7.58
C ASN A 214 1.71 15.88 -6.54
N ARG A 215 1.80 14.67 -5.97
CA ARG A 215 0.90 14.22 -4.90
C ARG A 215 1.06 15.03 -3.63
N ILE A 216 2.30 15.30 -3.20
CA ILE A 216 2.60 16.17 -2.04
C ILE A 216 2.09 17.59 -2.29
N LYS A 217 2.31 18.12 -3.50
CA LYS A 217 1.80 19.43 -3.91
C LYS A 217 0.27 19.49 -3.84
N LEU A 218 -0.43 18.43 -4.24
CA LEU A 218 -1.90 18.33 -4.15
C LEU A 218 -2.39 18.32 -2.70
N ILE A 219 -1.72 17.55 -1.82
CA ILE A 219 -2.03 17.48 -0.39
C ILE A 219 -1.88 18.86 0.25
N LEU A 220 -0.80 19.58 -0.06
CA LEU A 220 -0.55 20.93 0.44
C LEU A 220 -1.62 21.94 -0.06
N ILE A 221 -2.06 21.81 -1.31
CA ILE A 221 -3.16 22.63 -1.86
C ILE A 221 -4.46 22.35 -1.10
N ASN A 222 -4.80 21.08 -0.85
CA ASN A 222 -6.02 20.70 -0.15
C ASN A 222 -6.01 21.14 1.32
N HIS A 223 -4.88 20.98 2.03
CA HIS A 223 -4.72 21.49 3.39
C HIS A 223 -4.90 23.02 3.46
N LYS A 224 -4.36 23.73 2.47
CA LYS A 224 -4.50 25.18 2.36
C LYS A 224 -5.93 25.61 2.11
N ALA A 225 -6.66 24.92 1.23
CA ALA A 225 -8.08 25.17 0.97
C ALA A 225 -8.93 24.92 2.23
N HIS A 226 -8.68 23.82 2.93
CA HIS A 226 -9.37 23.49 4.18
C HIS A 226 -9.13 24.54 5.27
N TYR A 227 -7.88 24.99 5.46
CA TYR A 227 -7.55 26.03 6.43
C TYR A 227 -8.22 27.38 6.10
N ILE A 228 -8.27 27.77 4.82
CA ILE A 228 -8.97 29.00 4.39
C ILE A 228 -10.47 28.90 4.70
N ASN A 229 -11.12 27.78 4.32
CA ASN A 229 -12.54 27.58 4.56
C ASN A 229 -12.88 27.58 6.06
N LYS A 230 -12.04 26.97 6.90
CA LYS A 230 -12.21 26.97 8.36
C LYS A 230 -12.19 28.39 8.94
N ASN A 231 -11.27 29.24 8.48
CA ASN A 231 -11.18 30.63 8.95
C ASN A 231 -12.31 31.51 8.40
N ILE A 232 -12.77 31.30 7.16
CA ILE A 232 -13.94 32.01 6.62
C ILE A 232 -15.19 31.65 7.42
N LYS A 233 -15.37 30.37 7.75
CA LYS A 233 -16.50 29.90 8.56
C LYS A 233 -16.46 30.50 9.98
N ALA A 234 -15.31 30.46 10.64
CA ALA A 234 -15.13 31.08 11.95
C ALA A 234 -15.34 32.60 11.93
N GLY A 235 -14.97 33.29 10.85
CA GLY A 235 -15.24 34.72 10.68
C GLY A 235 -16.74 35.00 10.58
N ARG A 236 -17.48 34.24 9.74
CA ARG A 236 -18.94 34.37 9.61
C ARG A 236 -19.70 34.08 10.90
N GLU A 237 -19.19 33.16 11.72
CA GLU A 237 -19.81 32.79 12.99
C GLU A 237 -19.55 33.83 14.11
N ASN A 238 -18.46 34.61 14.02
CA ASN A 238 -18.05 35.53 15.09
C ASN A 238 -18.20 37.03 14.76
N SER A 239 -18.34 37.41 13.48
CA SER A 239 -18.56 38.81 13.08
C SER A 239 -19.79 38.95 12.19
N GLY A 240 -20.77 39.75 12.62
CA GLY A 240 -21.92 40.14 11.81
C GLY A 240 -21.65 41.28 10.82
N ASP A 241 -20.40 41.75 10.72
CA ASP A 241 -20.01 42.90 9.89
C ASP A 241 -19.05 42.47 8.76
N ASP A 242 -19.41 42.80 7.52
CA ASP A 242 -18.70 42.37 6.29
C ASP A 242 -17.24 42.84 6.24
N LYS A 243 -16.92 43.93 6.96
CA LYS A 243 -15.57 44.49 7.05
C LYS A 243 -14.57 43.55 7.72
N ASP A 244 -15.02 42.79 8.72
CA ASP A 244 -14.17 41.84 9.44
C ASP A 244 -13.90 40.59 8.61
N ILE A 245 -14.91 40.09 7.90
CA ILE A 245 -14.78 38.98 6.94
C ILE A 245 -13.72 39.31 5.88
N GLN A 246 -13.74 40.55 5.37
CA GLN A 246 -12.76 40.99 4.37
C GLN A 246 -11.33 41.05 4.93
N ASN A 247 -11.17 41.52 6.18
CA ASN A 247 -9.87 41.51 6.88
C ASN A 247 -9.32 40.08 7.06
N TYR A 248 -10.17 39.09 7.34
CA TYR A 248 -9.77 37.68 7.42
C TYR A 248 -9.34 37.12 6.06
N ILE A 249 -10.07 37.44 4.99
CA ILE A 249 -9.73 37.04 3.62
C ILE A 249 -8.37 37.60 3.21
N ASP A 250 -8.10 38.87 3.52
CA ASP A 250 -6.84 39.53 3.16
C ASP A 250 -5.64 38.98 3.95
N ARG A 251 -5.81 38.65 5.24
CA ARG A 251 -4.80 37.94 6.03
C ARG A 251 -4.48 36.56 5.45
N ALA A 252 -5.51 35.80 5.05
CA ALA A 252 -5.34 34.49 4.42
C ALA A 252 -4.62 34.58 3.06
N LYS A 253 -4.96 35.59 2.23
CA LYS A 253 -4.25 35.87 0.96
C LYS A 253 -2.78 36.25 1.18
N LYS A 254 -2.47 37.04 2.22
CA LYS A 254 -1.10 37.44 2.56
C LYS A 254 -0.25 36.24 3.03
N LEU A 255 -0.80 35.36 3.86
CA LEU A 255 -0.16 34.10 4.26
C LEU A 255 0.06 33.17 3.05
N SER A 256 -0.95 33.08 2.17
CA SER A 256 -0.89 32.29 0.94
C SER A 256 0.25 32.70 0.01
N LYS A 257 0.52 34.02 -0.11
CA LYS A 257 1.66 34.56 -0.86
C LYS A 257 3.02 34.23 -0.22
N LYS A 258 3.12 34.24 1.12
CA LYS A 258 4.36 33.86 1.82
C LYS A 258 4.73 32.40 1.59
N ILE A 259 3.74 31.50 1.64
CA ILE A 259 3.95 30.06 1.41
C ILE A 259 4.39 29.76 -0.03
N ARG A 260 3.98 30.55 -1.04
CA ARG A 260 4.43 30.37 -2.44
C ARG A 260 5.91 30.71 -2.69
N LYS A 261 6.58 31.39 -1.75
CA LYS A 261 8.00 31.73 -1.86
C LYS A 261 8.93 30.65 -1.30
N PHE A 262 8.38 29.63 -0.63
CA PHE A 262 9.07 28.42 -0.17
C PHE A 262 8.77 27.27 -1.12
#